data_AF-A0A5B0E2E6-F1
#
_entry.id   AF-A0A5B0E2E6-F1
#
_cell.length_a   1.000
_cell.length_b   1.000
_cell.length_c   1.000
_cell.angle_alpha   90.00
_cell.angle_beta   90.00
_cell.angle_gamma   90.00
#
_symmetry.space_group_name_H-M   'P 1'
#
loop_
_entity.id
_entity.type
_entity.pdbx_description
1 polymer ?
#
loop_
_entity_poly.entity_id
_entity_poly.type
_entity_poly.pdbx_seq_one_letter_code
_entity_poly.pdbx_strand_id
1 'polypeptide(L)'
;MKFRTAALGTLTVCLFAGLSAPAVAAPVASTENDAPILIGHRGAGGIAPENTLAAFKAGSQSGADFVEIDVQLSSDGVPFIFHDDTPARTTNVEEVFPERANAPITSFSWNELQQLDAGSYFSSNFAGQKIPHFDDIPEVLTGNTGVFIEIKSPAQSPGVEQVVADALANDPQWKSLEDAGKIEVLGFDAASNKKFAALAPEVPLQPLTGSVPSAAVLADYASYADSFGTSYRNLDAAGADRVKEAGLGLGVYTVNSTKAADAALDLGVERLTGDFPQQLDRHLDGQKVFPSNNGVVIADSVNDVPGNDLQPETGEHVVLANTSNRTIDVSGYVLRDAANNIMRIGQGFKLTPGAELRVYSGPGTNRAEAFYLGGSTAVLNNSGDSLGLWDAKGKLTDTFAN
;
A
#
# COMPACT_ATOMS: atom_id res chain seq x y z
N MET A 1 86.56 14.00 15.34
CA MET A 1 86.06 14.71 14.14
C MET A 1 85.43 13.66 13.22
N LYS A 2 84.10 13.72 13.01
CA LYS A 2 83.23 13.05 11.99
C LYS A 2 83.62 11.60 11.56
N PHE A 3 82.74 10.59 11.54
CA PHE A 3 81.53 10.50 10.73
C PHE A 3 80.63 9.34 11.18
N ARG A 4 79.32 9.53 10.97
CA ARG A 4 78.25 8.53 11.06
C ARG A 4 78.33 7.56 9.87
N THR A 5 77.93 6.31 10.10
CA THR A 5 77.33 5.44 9.06
C THR A 5 76.23 4.62 9.74
N ALA A 6 74.99 5.00 9.44
CA ALA A 6 73.81 4.21 9.76
C ALA A 6 73.58 3.23 8.61
N ALA A 7 73.46 1.94 8.92
CA ALA A 7 73.06 0.92 7.97
C ALA A 7 71.52 0.95 7.85
N LEU A 8 71.04 1.17 6.62
CA LEU A 8 69.65 1.02 6.21
C LEU A 8 69.33 -0.49 6.18
N GLY A 9 68.44 -0.95 7.07
CA GLY A 9 67.79 -2.25 6.96
C GLY A 9 66.42 -2.06 6.32
N THR A 10 66.23 -2.63 5.14
CA THR A 10 65.02 -2.60 4.32
C THR A 10 63.84 -3.26 5.06
N LEU A 11 62.80 -2.48 5.37
CA LEU A 11 61.53 -2.98 5.87
C LEU A 11 60.65 -3.36 4.66
N THR A 12 60.53 -4.65 4.39
CA THR A 12 59.58 -5.16 3.40
C THR A 12 58.16 -5.05 3.97
N VAL A 13 57.42 -4.05 3.50
CA VAL A 13 55.99 -3.91 3.76
C VAL A 13 55.25 -4.84 2.81
N CYS A 14 54.76 -5.97 3.32
CA CYS A 14 53.80 -6.81 2.61
C CYS A 14 52.44 -6.09 2.61
N LEU A 15 52.07 -5.49 1.48
CA LEU A 15 50.71 -5.00 1.23
C LEU A 15 49.80 -6.24 1.08
N PHE A 16 49.05 -6.58 2.12
CA PHE A 16 47.88 -7.44 1.97
C PHE A 16 46.78 -6.58 1.34
N ALA A 17 46.56 -6.74 0.03
CA ALA A 17 45.32 -6.32 -0.60
C ALA A 17 44.20 -7.21 -0.02
N GLY A 18 43.46 -6.68 0.95
CA GLY A 18 42.24 -7.30 1.43
C GLY A 18 41.24 -7.33 0.28
N LEU A 19 40.96 -8.53 -0.24
CA LEU A 19 39.74 -8.76 -1.00
C LEU A 19 38.58 -8.55 -0.02
N SER A 20 37.91 -7.42 -0.11
CA SER A 20 36.63 -7.21 0.56
C SER A 20 35.65 -8.24 0.03
N ALA A 21 35.32 -9.24 0.84
CA ALA A 21 34.13 -10.06 0.60
C ALA A 21 32.91 -9.12 0.64
N PRO A 22 31.88 -9.36 -0.19
CA PRO A 22 30.61 -8.65 -0.01
C PRO A 22 30.13 -8.90 1.42
N ALA A 23 29.64 -7.85 2.07
CA ALA A 23 29.01 -7.97 3.37
C ALA A 23 27.87 -8.99 3.24
N VAL A 24 28.06 -10.17 3.82
CA VAL A 24 26.94 -11.10 4.02
C VAL A 24 26.06 -10.39 5.03
N ALA A 25 24.86 -9.99 4.61
CA ALA A 25 23.85 -9.43 5.50
C ALA A 25 23.77 -10.32 6.74
N ALA A 26 23.85 -9.70 7.92
CA ALA A 26 23.66 -10.44 9.16
C ALA A 26 22.29 -11.13 9.07
N PRO A 27 22.18 -12.44 9.37
CA PRO A 27 20.88 -13.07 9.43
C PRO A 27 20.04 -12.30 10.44
N VAL A 28 18.94 -11.70 9.98
CA VAL A 28 17.92 -11.16 10.85
C VAL A 28 17.43 -12.35 11.66
N ALA A 29 17.82 -12.41 12.93
CA ALA A 29 17.30 -13.41 13.83
C ALA A 29 15.81 -13.13 13.96
N SER A 30 14.98 -14.01 13.40
CA SER A 30 13.54 -14.00 13.69
C SER A 30 13.36 -14.33 15.16
N THR A 31 13.19 -13.28 15.97
CA THR A 31 12.67 -13.42 17.32
C THR A 31 11.18 -13.68 17.18
N GLU A 32 10.68 -14.77 17.76
CA GLU A 32 9.25 -15.16 17.79
C GLU A 32 8.34 -14.13 18.54
N ASN A 33 8.74 -12.86 18.68
CA ASN A 33 8.10 -11.86 19.53
C ASN A 33 8.21 -10.40 19.03
N ASP A 34 8.69 -10.13 17.82
CA ASP A 34 8.69 -8.76 17.30
C ASP A 34 7.34 -8.49 16.61
N ALA A 35 6.71 -7.36 16.94
CA ALA A 35 5.49 -6.93 16.28
C ALA A 35 5.74 -6.75 14.76
N PRO A 36 4.77 -7.06 13.89
CA PRO A 36 4.94 -6.87 12.46
C PRO A 36 5.13 -5.38 12.16
N ILE A 37 5.93 -5.09 11.13
CA ILE A 37 6.06 -3.76 10.56
C ILE A 37 4.75 -3.42 9.86
N LEU A 38 4.10 -2.36 10.32
CA LEU A 38 2.85 -1.88 9.75
C LEU A 38 3.10 -0.76 8.74
N ILE A 39 2.63 -0.95 7.52
CA ILE A 39 2.76 0.02 6.43
C ILE A 39 1.38 0.54 6.03
N GLY A 40 1.20 1.85 6.10
CA GLY A 40 0.06 2.53 5.52
C GLY A 40 0.17 2.62 3.99
N HIS A 41 -0.65 1.85 3.28
CA HIS A 41 -0.68 1.80 1.81
C HIS A 41 -1.12 3.15 1.24
N ARG A 42 -0.29 3.72 0.37
CA ARG A 42 -0.46 5.04 -0.27
C ARG A 42 -0.78 6.14 0.75
N GLY A 43 -0.18 6.02 1.94
CA GLY A 43 -0.57 6.74 3.15
C GLY A 43 -1.63 6.00 3.95
N ALA A 44 -2.85 6.52 3.99
CA ALA A 44 -4.00 5.84 4.58
C ALA A 44 -5.14 5.84 3.56
N GLY A 45 -4.90 5.17 2.42
CA GLY A 45 -5.75 5.20 1.22
C GLY A 45 -7.22 4.84 1.46
N GLY A 46 -7.50 4.13 2.56
CA GLY A 46 -8.87 3.78 2.95
C GLY A 46 -9.66 4.95 3.53
N ILE A 47 -9.01 5.98 4.09
CA ILE A 47 -9.68 7.08 4.81
C ILE A 47 -9.39 8.49 4.26
N ALA A 48 -8.43 8.62 3.35
CA ALA A 48 -8.05 9.84 2.67
C ALA A 48 -7.67 9.52 1.21
N PRO A 49 -7.73 10.49 0.27
CA PRO A 49 -7.37 10.23 -1.12
C PRO A 49 -5.93 9.75 -1.22
N GLU A 50 -5.75 8.53 -1.76
CA GLU A 50 -4.47 7.87 -1.87
C GLU A 50 -3.39 8.76 -2.51
N ASN A 51 -2.13 8.57 -2.10
CA ASN A 51 -0.99 9.28 -2.68
C ASN A 51 -1.12 10.83 -2.64
N THR A 52 -1.78 11.38 -1.61
CA THR A 52 -1.83 12.81 -1.32
C THR A 52 -1.17 13.14 0.02
N LEU A 53 -0.76 14.40 0.20
CA LEU A 53 -0.25 14.88 1.48
C LEU A 53 -1.24 14.65 2.64
N ALA A 54 -2.55 14.72 2.38
CA ALA A 54 -3.57 14.39 3.37
C ALA A 54 -3.54 12.92 3.79
N ALA A 55 -3.36 11.99 2.84
CA ALA A 55 -3.26 10.57 3.13
C ALA A 55 -1.97 10.21 3.87
N PHE A 56 -0.82 10.78 3.51
CA PHE A 56 0.44 10.53 4.21
C PHE A 56 0.42 11.06 5.64
N LYS A 57 -0.14 12.26 5.83
CA LYS A 57 -0.35 12.80 7.16
C LYS A 57 -1.25 11.89 8.00
N ALA A 58 -2.37 11.43 7.44
CA ALA A 58 -3.27 10.50 8.13
C ALA A 58 -2.59 9.15 8.45
N GLY A 59 -1.82 8.59 7.51
CA GLY A 59 -1.04 7.38 7.71
C GLY A 59 0.00 7.52 8.83
N SER A 60 0.74 8.62 8.87
CA SER A 60 1.72 8.87 9.95
C SER A 60 1.09 9.06 11.33
N GLN A 61 -0.21 9.39 11.39
CA GLN A 61 -0.97 9.56 12.63
C GLN A 61 -1.73 8.28 13.05
N SER A 62 -1.54 7.20 12.31
CA SER A 62 -2.36 5.98 12.43
C SER A 62 -1.76 4.90 13.33
N GLY A 63 -0.48 5.01 13.71
CA GLY A 63 0.29 3.96 14.36
C GLY A 63 1.19 3.16 13.41
N ALA A 64 1.09 3.39 12.09
CA ALA A 64 1.97 2.76 11.11
C ALA A 64 3.45 3.13 11.33
N ASP A 65 4.33 2.14 11.11
CA ASP A 65 5.78 2.33 11.11
C ASP A 65 6.27 3.05 9.86
N PHE A 66 5.58 2.82 8.73
CA PHE A 66 5.88 3.43 7.43
C PHE A 66 4.59 3.89 6.73
N VAL A 67 4.70 4.90 5.88
CA VAL A 67 3.72 5.16 4.81
C VAL A 67 4.34 4.78 3.47
N GLU A 68 3.56 4.11 2.64
CA GLU A 68 3.99 3.72 1.29
C GLU A 68 3.65 4.83 0.26
N ILE A 69 4.53 5.03 -0.71
CA ILE A 69 4.41 6.01 -1.79
C ILE A 69 4.79 5.41 -3.14
N ASP A 70 4.10 5.82 -4.22
CA ASP A 70 4.38 5.37 -5.59
C ASP A 70 5.11 6.44 -6.41
N VAL A 71 6.41 6.27 -6.67
CA VAL A 71 7.21 7.30 -7.37
C VAL A 71 7.23 7.09 -8.88
N GLN A 72 6.83 8.14 -9.61
CA GLN A 72 6.93 8.23 -11.08
C GLN A 72 7.64 9.53 -11.50
N LEU A 73 8.04 9.62 -12.77
CA LEU A 73 8.63 10.82 -13.37
C LEU A 73 7.70 11.45 -14.41
N SER A 74 7.53 12.77 -14.33
CA SER A 74 6.80 13.53 -15.35
C SER A 74 7.56 13.58 -16.67
N SER A 75 6.94 14.11 -17.74
CA SER A 75 7.57 14.20 -19.06
C SER A 75 8.79 15.13 -19.10
N ASP A 76 8.88 16.05 -18.13
CA ASP A 76 10.00 16.94 -17.87
C ASP A 76 10.94 16.47 -16.74
N GLY A 77 10.78 15.23 -16.28
CA GLY A 77 11.71 14.54 -15.38
C GLY A 77 11.56 14.87 -13.89
N VAL A 78 10.43 15.46 -13.49
CA VAL A 78 10.14 15.81 -12.10
C VAL A 78 9.54 14.59 -11.37
N PRO A 79 10.06 14.19 -10.20
CA PRO A 79 9.53 13.07 -9.44
C PRO A 79 8.24 13.45 -8.72
N PHE A 80 7.19 12.67 -8.94
CA PHE A 80 5.86 12.88 -8.36
C PHE A 80 5.26 11.57 -7.84
N ILE A 81 4.26 11.69 -6.98
CA ILE A 81 3.66 10.54 -6.29
C ILE A 81 2.29 10.19 -6.88
N PHE A 82 2.17 9.00 -7.48
CA PHE A 82 0.94 8.53 -8.11
C PHE A 82 1.00 7.03 -8.46
N HIS A 83 -0.07 6.28 -8.16
CA HIS A 83 -0.08 4.83 -8.33
C HIS A 83 -0.31 4.37 -9.78
N ASP A 84 -1.35 4.88 -10.43
CA ASP A 84 -1.82 4.32 -11.71
C ASP A 84 -0.99 4.80 -12.90
N ASP A 85 -1.08 4.07 -14.00
CA ASP A 85 -0.52 4.47 -15.29
C ASP A 85 -1.26 5.66 -15.92
N THR A 86 -2.51 5.91 -15.53
CA THR A 86 -3.36 6.99 -16.06
C THR A 86 -4.00 7.82 -14.94
N PRO A 87 -4.26 9.11 -15.15
CA PRO A 87 -4.84 9.99 -14.13
C PRO A 87 -6.33 9.76 -13.81
N ALA A 88 -7.05 8.99 -14.62
CA ALA A 88 -8.52 9.02 -14.67
C ALA A 88 -9.21 8.63 -13.36
N ARG A 89 -8.70 7.63 -12.63
CA ARG A 89 -9.39 7.09 -11.45
C ARG A 89 -9.39 8.06 -10.26
N THR A 90 -8.28 8.77 -10.05
CA THR A 90 -8.02 9.53 -8.82
C THR A 90 -7.80 11.02 -9.05
N THR A 91 -8.19 11.53 -10.23
CA THR A 91 -8.11 12.96 -10.52
C THR A 91 -9.30 13.47 -11.34
N ASN A 92 -9.41 14.78 -11.51
CA ASN A 92 -10.37 15.41 -12.41
C ASN A 92 -9.85 15.62 -13.85
N VAL A 93 -8.92 14.77 -14.32
CA VAL A 93 -8.32 14.92 -15.66
C VAL A 93 -9.34 14.95 -16.80
N GLU A 94 -10.47 14.25 -16.67
CA GLU A 94 -11.53 14.28 -17.70
C GLU A 94 -12.12 15.68 -17.88
N GLU A 95 -12.09 16.52 -16.84
CA GLU A 95 -12.55 17.90 -16.89
C GLU A 95 -11.46 18.86 -17.38
N VAL A 96 -10.21 18.65 -16.93
CA VAL A 96 -9.09 19.57 -17.20
C VAL A 96 -8.42 19.29 -18.55
N PHE A 97 -8.25 18.01 -18.90
CA PHE A 97 -7.61 17.53 -20.12
C PHE A 97 -8.40 16.35 -20.74
N PRO A 98 -9.64 16.58 -21.23
CA PRO A 98 -10.55 15.51 -21.70
C PRO A 98 -9.91 14.58 -22.75
N GLU A 99 -9.16 15.14 -23.69
CA GLU A 99 -8.50 14.37 -24.77
C GLU A 99 -7.33 13.50 -24.27
N ARG A 100 -6.89 13.68 -23.02
CA ARG A 100 -5.76 12.98 -22.40
C ARG A 100 -6.15 12.22 -21.13
N ALA A 101 -7.43 12.03 -20.86
CA ALA A 101 -7.90 11.33 -19.65
C ALA A 101 -7.27 9.93 -19.48
N ASN A 102 -7.08 9.23 -20.60
CA ASN A 102 -6.47 7.90 -20.64
C ASN A 102 -5.01 7.92 -21.14
N ALA A 103 -4.39 9.09 -21.27
CA ALA A 103 -2.97 9.18 -21.61
C ALA A 103 -2.12 8.70 -20.42
N PRO A 104 -0.91 8.17 -20.67
CA PRO A 104 0.02 7.85 -19.59
C PRO A 104 0.26 9.07 -18.70
N ILE A 105 0.19 8.90 -17.38
CA ILE A 105 0.40 10.00 -16.42
C ILE A 105 1.80 10.62 -16.58
N THR A 106 2.79 9.81 -16.94
CA THR A 106 4.17 10.24 -17.21
C THR A 106 4.32 11.06 -18.50
N SER A 107 3.27 11.15 -19.34
CA SER A 107 3.26 12.05 -20.51
C SER A 107 2.98 13.51 -20.16
N PHE A 108 2.46 13.78 -18.96
CA PHE A 108 2.15 15.13 -18.50
C PHE A 108 3.42 15.79 -17.93
N SER A 109 3.58 17.08 -18.21
CA SER A 109 4.62 17.88 -17.54
C SER A 109 4.20 18.15 -16.08
N TRP A 110 5.16 18.48 -15.23
CA TRP A 110 4.88 18.83 -13.84
C TRP A 110 3.82 19.94 -13.69
N ASN A 111 3.92 20.97 -14.53
CA ASN A 111 2.95 22.07 -14.51
C ASN A 111 1.54 21.65 -14.97
N GLU A 112 1.41 20.62 -15.82
CA GLU A 112 0.10 20.05 -16.16
C GLU A 112 -0.44 19.20 -15.01
N LEU A 113 0.39 18.37 -14.39
CA LEU A 113 0.01 17.56 -13.23
C LEU A 113 -0.51 18.44 -12.08
N GLN A 114 0.13 19.59 -11.84
CA GLN A 114 -0.30 20.55 -10.81
C GLN A 114 -1.64 21.24 -11.08
N GLN A 115 -2.21 21.14 -12.29
CA GLN A 115 -3.55 21.65 -12.57
C GLN A 115 -4.65 20.69 -12.09
N LEU A 116 -4.32 19.42 -11.87
CA LEU A 116 -5.27 18.41 -11.45
C LEU A 116 -5.66 18.57 -9.97
N ASP A 117 -6.88 18.15 -9.65
CA ASP A 117 -7.37 17.90 -8.31
C ASP A 117 -7.30 16.39 -8.07
N ALA A 118 -6.54 15.98 -7.05
CA ALA A 118 -6.31 14.59 -6.67
C ALA A 118 -7.04 14.19 -5.37
N GLY A 119 -8.08 14.93 -4.96
CA GLY A 119 -8.82 14.66 -3.72
C GLY A 119 -10.33 14.68 -3.84
N SER A 120 -10.89 15.45 -4.76
CA SER A 120 -12.35 15.59 -4.95
C SER A 120 -13.05 14.27 -5.27
N TYR A 121 -12.37 13.33 -5.95
CA TYR A 121 -12.91 12.00 -6.25
C TYR A 121 -13.23 11.21 -4.97
N PHE A 122 -12.45 11.41 -3.90
CA PHE A 122 -12.61 10.69 -2.64
C PHE A 122 -13.71 11.30 -1.78
N SER A 123 -13.70 12.63 -1.63
CA SER A 123 -14.73 13.41 -0.94
C SER A 123 -14.53 14.90 -1.17
N SER A 124 -15.61 15.68 -1.14
CA SER A 124 -15.56 17.15 -1.19
C SER A 124 -14.70 17.78 -0.07
N ASN A 125 -14.48 17.06 1.04
CA ASN A 125 -13.62 17.52 2.13
C ASN A 125 -12.13 17.59 1.74
N PHE A 126 -11.74 16.88 0.68
CA PHE A 126 -10.38 16.87 0.15
C PHE A 126 -10.27 17.63 -1.18
N ALA A 127 -11.26 18.44 -1.53
CA ALA A 127 -11.20 19.24 -2.74
C ALA A 127 -9.94 20.13 -2.76
N GLY A 128 -9.27 20.15 -3.91
CA GLY A 128 -8.05 20.91 -4.14
C GLY A 128 -6.75 20.24 -3.68
N GLN A 129 -6.78 18.99 -3.17
CA GLN A 129 -5.53 18.23 -2.99
C GLN A 129 -4.78 18.12 -4.32
N LYS A 130 -3.46 18.23 -4.26
CA LYS A 130 -2.57 18.15 -5.42
C LYS A 130 -1.87 16.81 -5.47
N ILE A 131 -1.44 16.42 -6.68
CA ILE A 131 -0.45 15.37 -6.87
C ILE A 131 0.85 15.86 -6.18
N PRO A 132 1.36 15.16 -5.16
CA PRO A 132 2.54 15.60 -4.42
C PRO A 132 3.82 15.53 -5.24
N HIS A 133 4.74 16.45 -4.98
CA HIS A 133 6.13 16.26 -5.37
C HIS A 133 6.77 15.21 -4.44
N PHE A 134 7.77 14.47 -4.94
CA PHE A 134 8.48 13.49 -4.12
C PHE A 134 9.06 14.14 -2.85
N ASP A 135 9.73 15.28 -2.98
CA ASP A 135 10.33 15.98 -1.83
C ASP A 135 9.33 16.64 -0.87
N ASP A 136 8.02 16.65 -1.16
CA ASP A 136 7.02 17.15 -0.20
C ASP A 136 6.71 16.12 0.90
N ILE A 137 7.08 14.84 0.70
CA ILE A 137 6.66 13.74 1.57
C ILE A 137 7.24 13.85 2.98
N PRO A 138 8.55 14.07 3.19
CA PRO A 138 9.11 14.16 4.53
C PRO A 138 8.47 15.26 5.39
N GLU A 139 7.96 16.34 4.79
CA GLU A 139 7.38 17.48 5.50
C GLU A 139 6.05 17.17 6.20
N VAL A 140 5.32 16.17 5.72
CA VAL A 140 3.97 15.85 6.22
C VAL A 140 3.91 14.65 7.14
N LEU A 141 5.02 13.93 7.29
CA LEU A 141 5.13 12.83 8.24
C LEU A 141 5.09 13.36 9.67
N THR A 142 4.35 12.67 10.53
CA THR A 142 4.32 12.93 11.96
C THR A 142 4.95 11.76 12.72
N GLY A 143 5.68 12.07 13.80
CA GLY A 143 6.28 11.05 14.66
C GLY A 143 7.28 10.15 13.93
N ASN A 144 7.68 9.04 14.57
CA ASN A 144 8.71 8.10 14.11
C ASN A 144 8.33 7.28 12.85
N THR A 145 7.51 7.82 11.95
CA THR A 145 7.05 7.14 10.73
C THR A 145 8.11 7.25 9.65
N GLY A 146 8.44 6.14 8.98
CA GLY A 146 9.29 6.10 7.81
C GLY A 146 8.52 6.13 6.49
N VAL A 147 9.23 5.99 5.39
CA VAL A 147 8.66 5.92 4.04
C VAL A 147 9.04 4.61 3.37
N PHE A 148 8.04 3.91 2.80
CA PHE A 148 8.24 2.73 1.98
C PHE A 148 8.05 3.13 0.51
N ILE A 149 9.14 3.25 -0.25
CA ILE A 149 9.14 3.94 -1.54
C ILE A 149 9.02 2.95 -2.69
N GLU A 150 7.87 2.87 -3.35
CA GLU A 150 7.72 2.07 -4.57
C GLU A 150 8.37 2.80 -5.76
N ILE A 151 9.38 2.17 -6.34
CA ILE A 151 9.95 2.58 -7.62
C ILE A 151 9.13 1.92 -8.73
N LYS A 152 8.34 2.72 -9.46
CA LYS A 152 7.55 2.24 -10.60
C LYS A 152 8.42 1.88 -11.79
N SER A 153 7.80 1.34 -12.84
CA SER A 153 8.50 0.80 -14.00
C SER A 153 9.43 1.85 -14.67
N PRO A 154 10.74 1.56 -14.81
CA PRO A 154 11.65 2.48 -15.50
C PRO A 154 11.36 2.60 -17.00
N ALA A 155 10.52 1.72 -17.58
CA ALA A 155 10.05 1.89 -18.95
C ALA A 155 9.13 3.11 -19.11
N GLN A 156 8.37 3.46 -18.07
CA GLN A 156 7.49 4.64 -18.03
C GLN A 156 8.18 5.84 -17.37
N SER A 157 9.11 5.58 -16.43
CA SER A 157 9.86 6.60 -15.69
C SER A 157 11.38 6.37 -15.82
N PRO A 158 12.00 6.64 -16.99
CA PRO A 158 13.40 6.33 -17.22
C PRO A 158 14.34 7.06 -16.25
N GLY A 159 15.13 6.30 -15.49
CA GLY A 159 16.11 6.84 -14.55
C GLY A 159 15.56 7.15 -13.14
N VAL A 160 14.32 6.76 -12.85
CA VAL A 160 13.69 6.91 -11.53
C VAL A 160 14.58 6.37 -10.39
N GLU A 161 15.33 5.29 -10.62
CA GLU A 161 16.21 4.71 -9.59
C GLU A 161 17.33 5.68 -9.19
N GLN A 162 17.89 6.39 -10.17
CA GLN A 162 18.92 7.40 -9.92
C GLN A 162 18.32 8.62 -9.24
N VAL A 163 17.14 9.08 -9.68
CA VAL A 163 16.47 10.24 -9.08
C VAL A 163 16.15 9.99 -7.61
N VAL A 164 15.61 8.82 -7.27
CA VAL A 164 15.33 8.46 -5.87
C VAL A 164 16.64 8.32 -5.08
N ALA A 165 17.64 7.59 -5.58
CA ALA A 165 18.92 7.44 -4.88
C ALA A 165 19.64 8.79 -4.65
N ASP A 166 19.61 9.69 -5.63
CA ASP A 166 20.21 11.02 -5.51
C ASP A 166 19.45 11.88 -4.49
N ALA A 167 18.12 11.80 -4.44
CA ALA A 167 17.33 12.51 -3.44
C ALA A 167 17.64 11.99 -2.02
N LEU A 168 17.67 10.67 -1.82
CA LEU A 168 18.04 10.06 -0.53
C LEU A 168 19.44 10.48 -0.06
N ALA A 169 20.40 10.56 -0.98
CA ALA A 169 21.78 10.92 -0.66
C ALA A 169 22.02 12.42 -0.45
N ASN A 170 21.28 13.29 -1.15
CA ASN A 170 21.63 14.72 -1.25
C ASN A 170 20.59 15.66 -0.64
N ASP A 171 19.31 15.28 -0.55
CA ASP A 171 18.31 16.10 0.11
C ASP A 171 18.40 15.93 1.64
N PRO A 172 18.49 17.03 2.43
CA PRO A 172 18.67 16.93 3.88
C PRO A 172 17.52 16.22 4.63
N GLN A 173 16.28 16.34 4.17
CA GLN A 173 15.13 15.73 4.84
C GLN A 173 15.14 14.22 4.58
N TRP A 174 15.35 13.81 3.32
CA TRP A 174 15.47 12.41 2.97
C TRP A 174 16.68 11.74 3.63
N LYS A 175 17.84 12.39 3.60
CA LYS A 175 19.07 11.90 4.25
C LYS A 175 18.85 11.68 5.75
N SER A 176 18.09 12.54 6.41
CA SER A 176 17.77 12.40 7.83
C SER A 176 16.87 11.21 8.13
N LEU A 177 15.95 10.85 7.23
CA LEU A 177 15.13 9.64 7.36
C LEU A 177 15.97 8.39 7.10
N GLU A 178 16.82 8.41 6.06
CA GLU A 178 17.74 7.32 5.76
C GLU A 178 18.69 7.03 6.93
N ASP A 179 19.35 8.06 7.49
CA ASP A 179 20.25 7.93 8.66
C ASP A 179 19.53 7.40 9.91
N ALA A 180 18.21 7.59 9.99
CA ALA A 180 17.38 7.07 11.06
C ALA A 180 16.85 5.65 10.81
N GLY A 181 17.20 5.02 9.68
CA GLY A 181 16.66 3.72 9.28
C GLY A 181 15.17 3.76 8.97
N LYS A 182 14.69 4.90 8.44
CA LYS A 182 13.28 5.19 8.19
C LYS A 182 12.93 5.24 6.71
N ILE A 183 13.73 4.57 5.88
CA ILE A 183 13.49 4.39 4.45
C ILE A 183 13.62 2.91 4.12
N GLU A 184 12.61 2.33 3.49
CA GLU A 184 12.70 1.08 2.74
C GLU A 184 12.23 1.34 1.30
N VAL A 185 12.68 0.54 0.34
CA VAL A 185 12.31 0.66 -1.08
C VAL A 185 11.69 -0.64 -1.56
N LEU A 186 10.68 -0.56 -2.43
CA LEU A 186 10.03 -1.73 -3.04
C LEU A 186 9.79 -1.52 -4.54
N GLY A 187 9.53 -2.59 -5.26
CA GLY A 187 9.24 -2.49 -6.69
C GLY A 187 9.03 -3.84 -7.38
N PHE A 188 8.26 -3.82 -8.48
CA PHE A 188 7.95 -5.02 -9.26
C PHE A 188 8.99 -5.35 -10.35
N ASP A 189 9.75 -4.36 -10.81
CA ASP A 189 10.75 -4.56 -11.88
C ASP A 189 12.09 -5.00 -11.28
N ALA A 190 12.44 -6.28 -11.47
CA ALA A 190 13.66 -6.86 -10.89
C ALA A 190 14.96 -6.18 -11.38
N ALA A 191 14.99 -5.66 -12.61
CA ALA A 191 16.17 -4.97 -13.13
C ALA A 191 16.32 -3.58 -12.49
N SER A 192 15.21 -2.85 -12.33
CA SER A 192 15.12 -1.60 -11.59
C SER A 192 15.58 -1.79 -10.14
N ASN A 193 15.05 -2.79 -9.45
CA ASN A 193 15.42 -3.08 -8.06
C ASN A 193 16.92 -3.36 -7.92
N LYS A 194 17.49 -4.19 -8.81
CA LYS A 194 18.93 -4.50 -8.79
C LYS A 194 19.79 -3.28 -9.09
N LYS A 195 19.32 -2.38 -9.95
CA LYS A 195 20.00 -1.11 -10.24
C LYS A 195 19.94 -0.18 -9.03
N PHE A 196 18.79 -0.03 -8.39
CA PHE A 196 18.64 0.78 -7.18
C PHE A 196 19.53 0.26 -6.04
N ALA A 197 19.53 -1.05 -5.77
CA ALA A 197 20.39 -1.67 -4.76
C ALA A 197 21.89 -1.42 -5.00
N ALA A 198 22.32 -1.24 -6.26
CA ALA A 198 23.70 -0.87 -6.56
C ALA A 198 23.98 0.63 -6.33
N LEU A 199 22.98 1.50 -6.44
CA LEU A 199 23.08 2.94 -6.24
C LEU A 199 23.04 3.33 -4.75
N ALA A 200 22.17 2.67 -3.98
CA ALA A 200 21.95 2.92 -2.56
C ALA A 200 21.97 1.61 -1.75
N PRO A 201 23.14 0.94 -1.62
CA PRO A 201 23.25 -0.40 -1.02
C PRO A 201 22.93 -0.47 0.48
N GLU A 202 22.84 0.67 1.16
CA GLU A 202 22.51 0.76 2.59
C GLU A 202 20.99 0.87 2.83
N VAL A 203 20.19 1.11 1.79
CA VAL A 203 18.73 1.24 1.88
C VAL A 203 18.09 -0.14 1.70
N PRO A 204 17.30 -0.63 2.68
CA PRO A 204 16.65 -1.93 2.55
C PRO A 204 15.69 -2.00 1.36
N LEU A 205 15.68 -3.14 0.67
CA LEU A 205 14.89 -3.34 -0.54
C LEU A 205 14.00 -4.58 -0.51
N GLN A 206 12.76 -4.45 -1.01
CA GLN A 206 11.76 -5.50 -1.15
C GLN A 206 11.27 -5.66 -2.61
N PRO A 207 11.72 -6.67 -3.38
CA PRO A 207 11.14 -7.00 -4.67
C PRO A 207 9.71 -7.52 -4.51
N LEU A 208 8.84 -7.16 -5.45
CA LEU A 208 7.44 -7.54 -5.45
C LEU A 208 7.10 -8.46 -6.61
N THR A 209 6.30 -9.50 -6.35
CA THR A 209 5.57 -10.23 -7.38
C THR A 209 4.18 -10.63 -6.88
N GLY A 210 3.22 -10.80 -7.79
CA GLY A 210 1.84 -11.16 -7.43
C GLY A 210 1.70 -12.53 -6.72
N SER A 211 2.67 -13.43 -6.87
CA SER A 211 2.78 -14.70 -6.14
C SER A 211 4.24 -15.03 -5.89
N VAL A 212 4.53 -15.84 -4.86
CA VAL A 212 5.90 -16.26 -4.54
C VAL A 212 6.54 -16.99 -5.73
N PRO A 213 7.69 -16.53 -6.26
CA PRO A 213 8.32 -17.14 -7.42
C PRO A 213 9.09 -18.41 -7.05
N SER A 214 9.78 -19.01 -8.03
CA SER A 214 10.63 -20.18 -7.78
C SER A 214 11.80 -19.87 -6.83
N ALA A 215 12.36 -20.91 -6.21
CA ALA A 215 13.51 -20.77 -5.30
C ALA A 215 14.74 -20.17 -5.99
N ALA A 216 14.93 -20.43 -7.30
CA ALA A 216 16.03 -19.84 -8.06
C ALA A 216 15.88 -18.32 -8.25
N VAL A 217 14.64 -17.84 -8.39
CA VAL A 217 14.36 -16.39 -8.48
C VAL A 217 14.55 -15.73 -7.12
N LEU A 218 14.05 -16.36 -6.04
CA LEU A 218 14.26 -15.85 -4.69
C LEU A 218 15.75 -15.81 -4.31
N ALA A 219 16.54 -16.79 -4.75
CA ALA A 219 17.99 -16.79 -4.53
C ALA A 219 18.70 -15.65 -5.30
N ASP A 220 18.20 -15.25 -6.48
CA ASP A 220 18.71 -14.04 -7.16
C ASP A 220 18.31 -12.77 -6.39
N TYR A 221 17.06 -12.68 -5.90
CA TYR A 221 16.60 -11.55 -5.08
C TYR A 221 17.43 -11.41 -3.80
N ALA A 222 17.68 -12.51 -3.09
CA ALA A 222 18.51 -12.54 -1.88
C ALA A 222 19.97 -12.11 -2.10
N SER A 223 20.42 -11.94 -3.35
CA SER A 223 21.75 -11.37 -3.63
C SER A 223 21.81 -9.84 -3.53
N TYR A 224 20.68 -9.15 -3.49
CA TYR A 224 20.61 -7.69 -3.48
C TYR A 224 19.45 -7.09 -2.67
N ALA A 225 18.60 -7.91 -2.06
CA ALA A 225 17.41 -7.48 -1.33
C ALA A 225 17.33 -8.13 0.07
N ASP A 226 16.60 -7.46 0.96
CA ASP A 226 16.46 -7.84 2.38
C ASP A 226 15.16 -8.59 2.66
N SER A 227 14.13 -8.34 1.84
CA SER A 227 12.82 -8.95 1.97
C SER A 227 12.18 -9.19 0.61
N PHE A 228 11.05 -9.88 0.59
CA PHE A 228 10.22 -10.11 -0.59
C PHE A 228 8.75 -9.89 -0.26
N GLY A 229 8.03 -9.23 -1.17
CA GLY A 229 6.61 -8.90 -1.00
C GLY A 229 5.70 -9.58 -2.01
N THR A 230 4.52 -10.01 -1.57
CA THR A 230 3.52 -10.63 -2.46
C THR A 230 2.08 -10.35 -2.06
N SER A 231 1.12 -10.74 -2.92
CA SER A 231 -0.29 -10.65 -2.56
C SER A 231 -0.62 -11.62 -1.43
N TYR A 232 -1.25 -11.14 -0.35
CA TYR A 232 -1.67 -12.01 0.77
C TYR A 232 -2.63 -13.12 0.30
N ARG A 233 -3.43 -12.86 -0.75
CA ARG A 233 -4.39 -13.82 -1.31
C ARG A 233 -3.73 -15.02 -1.98
N ASN A 234 -2.50 -14.83 -2.46
CA ASN A 234 -1.76 -15.85 -3.21
C ASN A 234 -0.66 -16.51 -2.36
N LEU A 235 -0.48 -16.07 -1.11
CA LEU A 235 0.51 -16.63 -0.21
C LEU A 235 -0.06 -17.89 0.46
N ASP A 236 0.69 -18.99 0.39
CA ASP A 236 0.45 -20.21 1.15
C ASP A 236 1.69 -20.58 1.99
N ALA A 237 1.56 -21.59 2.84
CA ALA A 237 2.65 -22.03 3.71
C ALA A 237 3.90 -22.46 2.93
N ALA A 238 3.74 -23.11 1.77
CA ALA A 238 4.88 -23.54 0.95
C ALA A 238 5.61 -22.37 0.28
N GLY A 239 4.88 -21.30 -0.05
CA GLY A 239 5.44 -20.03 -0.51
C GLY A 239 6.19 -19.31 0.60
N ALA A 240 5.58 -19.19 1.79
CA ALA A 240 6.21 -18.57 2.95
C ALA A 240 7.51 -19.28 3.35
N ASP A 241 7.48 -20.62 3.44
CA ASP A 241 8.66 -21.44 3.74
C ASP A 241 9.78 -21.20 2.71
N ARG A 242 9.44 -21.08 1.42
CA ARG A 242 10.43 -20.85 0.37
C ARG A 242 11.10 -19.48 0.47
N VAL A 243 10.36 -18.44 0.86
CA VAL A 243 10.92 -17.10 1.10
C VAL A 243 11.88 -17.15 2.30
N LYS A 244 11.45 -17.80 3.39
CA LYS A 244 12.29 -18.02 4.57
C LYS A 244 13.55 -18.82 4.27
N GLU A 245 13.45 -19.89 3.48
CA GLU A 245 14.59 -20.70 3.02
C GLU A 245 15.59 -19.91 2.17
N ALA A 246 15.12 -18.88 1.44
CA ALA A 246 15.97 -17.97 0.70
C ALA A 246 16.67 -16.93 1.59
N GLY A 247 16.32 -16.84 2.88
CA GLY A 247 16.91 -15.89 3.83
C GLY A 247 16.36 -14.47 3.71
N LEU A 248 15.18 -14.30 3.13
CA LEU A 248 14.51 -13.01 2.94
C LEU A 248 13.41 -12.82 4.01
N GLY A 249 13.23 -11.58 4.47
CA GLY A 249 12.01 -11.19 5.20
C GLY A 249 10.77 -11.29 4.29
N LEU A 250 9.58 -11.45 4.89
CA LEU A 250 8.34 -11.64 4.13
C LEU A 250 7.34 -10.51 4.38
N GLY A 251 6.91 -9.85 3.31
CA GLY A 251 5.85 -8.85 3.32
C GLY A 251 4.65 -9.23 2.47
N VAL A 252 3.49 -8.67 2.79
CA VAL A 252 2.28 -8.83 1.97
C VAL A 252 1.50 -7.54 1.78
N TYR A 253 0.80 -7.47 0.65
CA TYR A 253 -0.14 -6.40 0.31
C TYR A 253 -1.43 -7.00 -0.30
N THR A 254 -2.58 -6.32 -0.33
CA THR A 254 -2.98 -5.18 0.51
C THR A 254 -3.96 -5.71 1.57
N VAL A 255 -3.56 -5.71 2.84
CA VAL A 255 -4.28 -6.34 3.96
C VAL A 255 -5.26 -5.35 4.57
N ASN A 256 -6.55 -5.54 4.31
CA ASN A 256 -7.59 -4.58 4.72
C ASN A 256 -8.59 -5.12 5.76
N SER A 257 -8.38 -6.34 6.24
CA SER A 257 -9.17 -6.93 7.33
C SER A 257 -8.28 -7.56 8.39
N THR A 258 -8.76 -7.57 9.63
CA THR A 258 -8.04 -8.19 10.74
C THR A 258 -7.88 -9.70 10.54
N LYS A 259 -8.88 -10.36 9.95
CA LYS A 259 -8.80 -11.78 9.60
C LYS A 259 -7.68 -12.05 8.58
N ALA A 260 -7.52 -11.19 7.58
CA ALA A 260 -6.43 -11.31 6.62
C ALA A 260 -5.07 -11.04 7.27
N ALA A 261 -5.00 -10.10 8.21
CA ALA A 261 -3.79 -9.85 9.00
C ALA A 261 -3.41 -11.08 9.83
N ASP A 262 -4.34 -11.64 10.59
CA ASP A 262 -4.10 -12.85 11.41
C ASP A 262 -3.62 -14.03 10.54
N ALA A 263 -4.28 -14.28 9.41
CA ALA A 263 -3.89 -15.33 8.49
C ALA A 263 -2.49 -15.12 7.88
N ALA A 264 -2.11 -13.88 7.59
CA ALA A 264 -0.77 -13.55 7.12
C ALA A 264 0.29 -13.76 8.23
N LEU A 265 0.00 -13.33 9.46
CA LEU A 265 0.89 -13.50 10.60
C LEU A 265 1.09 -14.97 10.95
N ASP A 266 0.05 -15.80 10.85
CA ASP A 266 0.15 -17.26 11.01
C ASP A 266 1.10 -17.92 9.99
N LEU A 267 1.34 -17.27 8.84
CA LEU A 267 2.31 -17.69 7.81
C LEU A 267 3.72 -17.12 8.04
N GLY A 268 3.95 -16.37 9.12
CA GLY A 268 5.24 -15.76 9.44
C GLY A 268 5.56 -14.49 8.67
N VAL A 269 4.53 -13.78 8.20
CA VAL A 269 4.69 -12.46 7.57
C VAL A 269 5.17 -11.43 8.60
N GLU A 270 6.13 -10.59 8.21
CA GLU A 270 6.75 -9.56 9.05
C GLU A 270 6.32 -8.14 8.65
N ARG A 271 5.87 -7.93 7.41
CA ARG A 271 5.44 -6.62 6.89
C ARG A 271 4.00 -6.68 6.38
N LEU A 272 3.12 -5.87 6.96
CA LEU A 272 1.72 -5.76 6.57
C LEU A 272 1.46 -4.39 5.92
N THR A 273 1.18 -4.38 4.61
CA THR A 273 0.76 -3.17 3.90
C THR A 273 -0.76 -3.13 3.75
N GLY A 274 -1.42 -2.08 4.24
CA GLY A 274 -2.88 -1.97 4.21
C GLY A 274 -3.41 -0.54 4.14
N ASP A 275 -4.61 -0.37 3.60
CA ASP A 275 -5.28 0.93 3.40
C ASP A 275 -5.84 1.53 4.69
N PHE A 276 -6.03 0.69 5.72
CA PHE A 276 -6.61 1.05 7.01
C PHE A 276 -5.59 0.84 8.15
N PRO A 277 -4.42 1.51 8.14
CA PRO A 277 -3.36 1.23 9.09
C PRO A 277 -3.81 1.45 10.54
N GLN A 278 -4.66 2.44 10.83
CA GLN A 278 -5.18 2.64 12.18
C GLN A 278 -6.02 1.45 12.68
N GLN A 279 -6.76 0.78 11.80
CA GLN A 279 -7.55 -0.38 12.19
C GLN A 279 -6.64 -1.59 12.47
N LEU A 280 -5.59 -1.76 11.67
CA LEU A 280 -4.59 -2.80 11.87
C LEU A 280 -3.78 -2.58 13.16
N ASP A 281 -3.27 -1.37 13.39
CA ASP A 281 -2.56 -0.97 14.62
C ASP A 281 -3.40 -1.31 15.87
N ARG A 282 -4.66 -0.88 15.87
CA ARG A 282 -5.60 -1.18 16.97
C ARG A 282 -5.81 -2.67 17.16
N HIS A 283 -5.87 -3.45 16.09
CA HIS A 283 -6.02 -4.91 16.16
C HIS A 283 -4.79 -5.58 16.76
N LEU A 284 -3.60 -5.20 16.30
CA LEU A 284 -2.31 -5.69 16.80
C LEU A 284 -2.11 -5.37 18.29
N ASP A 285 -2.60 -4.21 18.73
CA ASP A 285 -2.61 -3.81 20.14
C ASP A 285 -3.74 -4.44 21.00
N GLY A 286 -4.58 -5.31 20.41
CA GLY A 286 -5.72 -5.91 21.10
C GLY A 286 -6.82 -4.90 21.50
N GLN A 287 -6.85 -3.73 20.86
CA GLN A 287 -7.86 -2.70 21.08
C GLN A 287 -9.12 -2.95 20.23
N LYS A 288 -10.22 -2.28 20.60
CA LYS A 288 -11.44 -2.29 19.78
C LYS A 288 -11.16 -1.63 18.41
N VAL A 289 -11.11 -2.41 17.34
CA VAL A 289 -10.78 -1.98 15.96
C VAL A 289 -11.62 -0.79 15.49
N PHE A 290 -12.94 -0.89 15.68
CA PHE A 290 -13.89 0.18 15.33
C PHE A 290 -14.62 0.68 16.59
N PRO A 291 -14.07 1.67 17.32
CA PRO A 291 -14.70 2.20 18.54
C PRO A 291 -16.15 2.65 18.33
N SER A 292 -16.40 3.17 17.13
CA SER A 292 -17.64 3.66 16.55
C SER A 292 -18.72 2.62 16.30
N ASN A 293 -18.33 1.37 16.07
CA ASN A 293 -19.26 0.39 15.53
C ASN A 293 -20.30 0.04 16.59
N ASN A 294 -21.57 0.18 16.19
CA ASN A 294 -22.75 -0.07 17.00
C ASN A 294 -23.38 -1.45 16.71
N GLY A 295 -22.69 -2.30 15.94
CA GLY A 295 -23.05 -3.68 15.63
C GLY A 295 -23.55 -3.91 14.21
N VAL A 296 -23.17 -3.08 13.22
CA VAL A 296 -23.34 -3.41 11.81
C VAL A 296 -21.98 -3.81 11.25
N VAL A 297 -21.91 -4.95 10.58
CA VAL A 297 -20.68 -5.49 10.01
C VAL A 297 -20.91 -5.90 8.56
N ILE A 298 -19.84 -5.94 7.77
CA ILE A 298 -19.78 -6.62 6.49
C ILE A 298 -19.58 -8.10 6.77
N ALA A 299 -20.65 -8.88 6.65
CA ALA A 299 -20.64 -10.31 6.92
C ALA A 299 -20.04 -11.12 5.76
N ASP A 300 -20.28 -10.68 4.53
CA ASP A 300 -19.78 -11.34 3.32
C ASP A 300 -19.78 -10.39 2.12
N SER A 301 -19.04 -10.77 1.08
CA SER A 301 -19.06 -10.13 -0.23
C SER A 301 -19.06 -11.19 -1.32
N VAL A 302 -20.12 -11.19 -2.14
CA VAL A 302 -20.30 -12.11 -3.26
C VAL A 302 -19.93 -11.37 -4.53
N ASN A 303 -18.70 -11.58 -5.01
CA ASN A 303 -18.10 -10.77 -6.08
C ASN A 303 -18.09 -11.46 -7.46
N ASP A 304 -18.21 -12.79 -7.51
CA ASP A 304 -18.20 -13.58 -8.75
C ASP A 304 -19.43 -14.49 -8.75
N VAL A 305 -20.54 -13.97 -9.27
CA VAL A 305 -21.77 -14.77 -9.34
C VAL A 305 -21.81 -15.56 -10.65
N PRO A 306 -22.35 -16.79 -10.66
CA PRO A 306 -22.47 -17.55 -11.91
C PRO A 306 -23.22 -16.79 -13.00
N GLY A 307 -22.53 -16.49 -14.10
CA GLY A 307 -23.10 -15.85 -15.28
C GLY A 307 -22.70 -14.39 -15.44
N ASN A 308 -23.56 -13.46 -15.00
CA ASN A 308 -23.35 -12.02 -15.16
C ASN A 308 -23.58 -11.33 -13.81
N ASP A 309 -22.60 -10.55 -13.38
CA ASP A 309 -22.58 -9.88 -12.08
C ASP A 309 -23.72 -8.87 -11.88
N LEU A 310 -24.36 -8.42 -12.97
CA LEU A 310 -25.49 -7.48 -12.96
C LEU A 310 -26.86 -8.13 -13.12
N GLN A 311 -26.98 -9.42 -12.80
CA GLN A 311 -28.29 -10.09 -12.84
C GLN A 311 -29.24 -9.52 -11.78
N PRO A 312 -30.50 -9.23 -12.13
CA PRO A 312 -31.50 -8.85 -11.16
C PRO A 312 -31.65 -9.93 -10.08
N GLU A 313 -31.55 -9.51 -8.82
CA GLU A 313 -31.78 -10.35 -7.63
C GLU A 313 -30.71 -11.43 -7.34
N THR A 314 -29.83 -11.75 -8.29
CA THR A 314 -28.76 -12.76 -8.15
C THR A 314 -27.36 -12.24 -8.51
N GLY A 315 -27.24 -10.93 -8.75
CA GLY A 315 -25.98 -10.26 -9.01
C GLY A 315 -25.02 -10.23 -7.83
N GLU A 316 -23.84 -9.66 -8.06
CA GLU A 316 -22.87 -9.38 -7.02
C GLU A 316 -23.48 -8.50 -5.92
N HIS A 317 -23.10 -8.74 -4.67
CA HIS A 317 -23.63 -8.00 -3.54
C HIS A 317 -22.76 -8.13 -2.30
N VAL A 318 -22.92 -7.15 -1.41
CA VAL A 318 -22.35 -7.16 -0.07
C VAL A 318 -23.45 -7.52 0.93
N VAL A 319 -23.12 -8.40 1.89
CA VAL A 319 -24.04 -8.77 2.98
C VAL A 319 -23.68 -7.97 4.22
N LEU A 320 -24.59 -7.13 4.67
CA LEU A 320 -24.49 -6.45 5.96
C LEU A 320 -25.29 -7.21 7.01
N ALA A 321 -24.72 -7.41 8.20
CA ALA A 321 -25.40 -8.06 9.32
C ALA A 321 -25.46 -7.15 10.54
N ASN A 322 -26.60 -7.19 11.25
CA ASN A 322 -26.74 -6.55 12.55
C ASN A 322 -26.44 -7.55 13.68
N THR A 323 -25.25 -7.45 14.26
CA THR A 323 -24.76 -8.27 15.37
C THR A 323 -25.12 -7.71 16.75
N SER A 324 -25.84 -6.58 16.81
CA SER A 324 -26.31 -5.98 18.06
C SER A 324 -27.66 -6.53 18.52
N ASN A 325 -28.11 -6.08 19.70
CA ASN A 325 -29.42 -6.39 20.27
C ASN A 325 -30.50 -5.33 19.99
N ARG A 326 -30.23 -4.35 19.10
CA ARG A 326 -31.15 -3.26 18.78
C ARG A 326 -31.35 -3.14 17.28
N THR A 327 -32.48 -2.59 16.86
CA THR A 327 -32.68 -2.21 15.46
C THR A 327 -31.78 -1.03 15.10
N ILE A 328 -31.10 -1.11 13.96
CA ILE A 328 -30.20 -0.07 13.44
C ILE A 328 -30.73 0.43 12.11
N ASP A 329 -30.82 1.75 11.97
CA ASP A 329 -31.11 2.40 10.71
C ASP A 329 -29.81 2.49 9.89
N VAL A 330 -29.78 1.81 8.76
CA VAL A 330 -28.63 1.76 7.84
C VAL A 330 -28.82 2.68 6.63
N SER A 331 -29.86 3.52 6.65
CA SER A 331 -30.08 4.52 5.62
C SER A 331 -28.87 5.45 5.49
N GLY A 332 -28.38 5.63 4.26
CA GLY A 332 -27.24 6.50 3.98
C GLY A 332 -25.87 5.94 4.33
N TYR A 333 -25.78 4.71 4.86
CA TYR A 333 -24.50 4.01 4.99
C TYR A 333 -23.84 3.85 3.62
N VAL A 334 -22.52 3.80 3.62
CA VAL A 334 -21.70 3.73 2.40
C VAL A 334 -20.75 2.55 2.50
N LEU A 335 -20.81 1.70 1.49
CA LEU A 335 -19.76 0.74 1.18
C LEU A 335 -18.87 1.34 0.09
N ARG A 336 -17.55 1.18 0.24
CA ARG A 336 -16.56 1.57 -0.76
C ARG A 336 -15.51 0.46 -0.91
N ASP A 337 -15.19 0.13 -2.14
CA ASP A 337 -14.15 -0.86 -2.48
C ASP A 337 -12.77 -0.21 -2.70
N ALA A 338 -11.76 -1.02 -3.00
CA ALA A 338 -10.41 -0.53 -3.28
C ALA A 338 -10.30 0.28 -4.60
N ALA A 339 -11.24 0.10 -5.54
CA ALA A 339 -11.30 0.86 -6.79
C ALA A 339 -12.06 2.20 -6.66
N ASN A 340 -12.53 2.55 -5.45
CA ASN A 340 -13.37 3.72 -5.12
C ASN A 340 -14.80 3.68 -5.70
N ASN A 341 -15.29 2.51 -6.09
CA ASN A 341 -16.71 2.31 -6.34
C ASN A 341 -17.52 2.51 -5.05
N ILE A 342 -18.67 3.18 -5.15
CA ILE A 342 -19.48 3.56 -3.99
C ILE A 342 -20.86 2.92 -4.07
N MET A 343 -21.21 2.18 -3.02
CA MET A 343 -22.53 1.57 -2.83
C MET A 343 -23.22 2.26 -1.65
N ARG A 344 -24.07 3.25 -1.94
CA ARG A 344 -24.80 4.03 -0.92
C ARG A 344 -26.21 3.49 -0.69
N ILE A 345 -26.51 3.12 0.55
CA ILE A 345 -27.83 2.61 0.92
C ILE A 345 -28.86 3.74 0.92
N GLY A 346 -30.00 3.49 0.27
CA GLY A 346 -31.13 4.41 0.23
C GLY A 346 -31.82 4.62 1.58
N GLN A 347 -32.82 5.49 1.61
CA GLN A 347 -33.58 5.76 2.83
C GLN A 347 -34.56 4.63 3.17
N GLY A 348 -34.84 4.45 4.45
CA GLY A 348 -35.89 3.56 4.96
C GLY A 348 -35.43 2.15 5.31
N PHE A 349 -34.13 1.85 5.23
CA PHE A 349 -33.58 0.53 5.52
C PHE A 349 -33.19 0.40 6.99
N LYS A 350 -33.78 -0.58 7.68
CA LYS A 350 -33.54 -0.86 9.09
C LYS A 350 -33.25 -2.33 9.28
N LEU A 351 -32.14 -2.65 9.93
CA LEU A 351 -31.77 -3.99 10.30
C LEU A 351 -32.21 -4.27 11.74
N THR A 352 -33.14 -5.21 11.93
CA THR A 352 -33.46 -5.75 13.26
C THR A 352 -32.29 -6.59 13.79
N PRO A 353 -32.23 -6.89 15.10
CA PRO A 353 -31.21 -7.78 15.66
C PRO A 353 -31.12 -9.10 14.90
N GLY A 354 -29.92 -9.48 14.46
CA GLY A 354 -29.65 -10.71 13.70
C GLY A 354 -30.12 -10.69 12.24
N ALA A 355 -30.69 -9.59 11.74
CA ALA A 355 -31.08 -9.48 10.33
C ALA A 355 -29.89 -9.15 9.43
N GLU A 356 -30.03 -9.55 8.17
CA GLU A 356 -29.10 -9.25 7.09
C GLU A 356 -29.76 -8.34 6.05
N LEU A 357 -28.93 -7.53 5.39
CA LEU A 357 -29.28 -6.76 4.20
C LEU A 357 -28.27 -7.06 3.11
N ARG A 358 -28.74 -7.54 1.98
CA ARG A 358 -27.95 -7.69 0.75
C ARG A 358 -27.98 -6.37 -0.01
N VAL A 359 -26.82 -5.80 -0.28
CA VAL A 359 -26.65 -4.56 -1.03
C VAL A 359 -26.11 -4.95 -2.40
N TYR A 360 -26.98 -4.97 -3.40
CA TYR A 360 -26.64 -5.35 -4.78
C TYR A 360 -26.21 -4.13 -5.59
N SER A 361 -25.11 -4.25 -6.33
CA SER A 361 -24.64 -3.19 -7.25
C SER A 361 -25.58 -3.01 -8.44
N GLY A 362 -26.17 -4.11 -8.92
CA GLY A 362 -27.03 -4.16 -10.09
C GLY A 362 -28.49 -3.74 -9.86
N PRO A 363 -29.34 -3.94 -10.88
CA PRO A 363 -30.76 -3.63 -10.83
C PRO A 363 -31.58 -4.63 -10.01
N GLY A 364 -32.75 -4.21 -9.52
CA GLY A 364 -33.70 -5.08 -8.84
C GLY A 364 -34.79 -4.31 -8.10
N THR A 365 -35.58 -5.01 -7.30
CA THR A 365 -36.67 -4.41 -6.52
C THR A 365 -36.36 -4.47 -5.03
N ASN A 366 -36.29 -3.31 -4.40
CA ASN A 366 -36.02 -3.18 -2.97
C ASN A 366 -37.01 -3.97 -2.10
N ARG A 367 -36.48 -4.69 -1.11
CA ARG A 367 -37.20 -5.44 -0.07
C ARG A 367 -36.54 -5.15 1.29
N ALA A 368 -37.08 -5.69 2.39
CA ALA A 368 -36.50 -5.42 3.71
C ALA A 368 -35.05 -5.96 3.86
N GLU A 369 -34.78 -7.05 3.16
CA GLU A 369 -33.55 -7.84 3.19
C GLU A 369 -32.64 -7.64 1.96
N ALA A 370 -33.07 -6.82 0.99
CA ALA A 370 -32.36 -6.60 -0.26
C ALA A 370 -32.51 -5.15 -0.77
N PHE A 371 -31.39 -4.46 -0.97
CA PHE A 371 -31.31 -3.14 -1.57
C PHE A 371 -30.56 -3.22 -2.91
N TYR A 372 -31.08 -2.54 -3.92
CA TYR A 372 -30.52 -2.52 -5.27
C TYR A 372 -30.15 -1.10 -5.67
N LEU A 373 -28.91 -0.91 -6.11
CA LEU A 373 -28.40 0.39 -6.56
C LEU A 373 -28.89 0.76 -7.97
N GLY A 374 -29.26 -0.23 -8.79
CA GLY A 374 -29.66 0.02 -10.18
C GLY A 374 -28.48 0.27 -11.12
N GLY A 375 -27.27 -0.11 -10.71
CA GLY A 375 -26.06 0.05 -11.51
C GLY A 375 -26.09 -0.76 -12.80
N SER A 376 -25.33 -0.29 -13.78
CA SER A 376 -25.15 -0.94 -15.09
C SER A 376 -23.74 -1.48 -15.31
N THR A 377 -22.89 -1.42 -14.27
CA THR A 377 -21.49 -1.87 -14.31
C THR A 377 -21.19 -2.64 -13.03
N ALA A 378 -20.53 -3.79 -13.16
CA ALA A 378 -20.04 -4.53 -12.01
C ALA A 378 -18.98 -3.69 -11.29
N VAL A 379 -19.00 -3.72 -9.96
CA VAL A 379 -18.14 -2.92 -9.09
C VAL A 379 -17.27 -3.78 -8.20
N LEU A 380 -17.63 -5.04 -7.92
CA LEU A 380 -16.81 -5.93 -7.11
C LEU A 380 -15.88 -6.76 -7.99
N ASN A 381 -14.66 -7.02 -7.51
CA ASN A 381 -13.69 -7.82 -8.29
C ASN A 381 -13.88 -9.32 -8.07
N ASN A 382 -14.05 -10.07 -9.16
CA ASN A 382 -14.26 -11.53 -9.15
C ASN A 382 -13.10 -12.30 -8.48
N SER A 383 -11.90 -11.73 -8.42
CA SER A 383 -10.73 -12.33 -7.76
C SER A 383 -10.59 -11.99 -6.26
N GLY A 384 -11.57 -11.31 -5.68
CA GLY A 384 -11.58 -10.89 -4.28
C GLY A 384 -11.53 -9.36 -4.14
N ASP A 385 -12.16 -8.85 -3.09
CA ASP A 385 -12.32 -7.41 -2.86
C ASP A 385 -11.92 -7.01 -1.44
N SER A 386 -11.74 -5.72 -1.23
CA SER A 386 -11.56 -5.08 0.07
C SER A 386 -12.55 -3.94 0.19
N LEU A 387 -13.37 -3.98 1.24
CA LEU A 387 -14.46 -3.04 1.44
C LEU A 387 -14.30 -2.33 2.78
N GLY A 388 -14.61 -1.04 2.79
CA GLY A 388 -14.90 -0.30 4.02
C GLY A 388 -16.40 0.00 4.14
N LEU A 389 -16.90 0.07 5.38
CA LEU A 389 -18.26 0.47 5.70
C LEU A 389 -18.27 1.74 6.54
N TRP A 390 -18.87 2.81 6.02
CA TRP A 390 -19.11 4.06 6.73
C TRP A 390 -20.57 4.21 7.11
N ASP A 391 -20.81 4.69 8.33
CA ASP A 391 -22.15 5.08 8.75
C ASP A 391 -22.63 6.35 8.01
N ALA A 392 -23.90 6.72 8.20
CA ALA A 392 -24.49 7.91 7.58
C ALA A 392 -23.82 9.24 7.98
N LYS A 393 -22.96 9.24 9.01
CA LYS A 393 -22.17 10.40 9.46
C LYS A 393 -20.75 10.41 8.89
N GLY A 394 -20.42 9.43 8.03
CA GLY A 394 -19.09 9.29 7.45
C GLY A 394 -18.06 8.70 8.40
N LYS A 395 -18.48 7.97 9.43
CA LYS A 395 -17.56 7.29 10.36
C LYS A 395 -17.32 5.87 9.90
N LEU A 396 -16.06 5.46 9.75
CA LEU A 396 -15.70 4.08 9.46
C LEU A 396 -16.16 3.17 10.62
N THR A 397 -16.88 2.11 10.27
CA THR A 397 -17.50 1.18 11.22
C THR A 397 -17.06 -0.26 11.01
N ASP A 398 -16.66 -0.65 9.81
CA ASP A 398 -16.14 -1.98 9.56
C ASP A 398 -15.26 -2.02 8.31
N THR A 399 -14.41 -3.04 8.21
CA THR A 399 -13.66 -3.35 6.99
C THR A 399 -13.71 -4.85 6.72
N PHE A 400 -13.59 -5.21 5.45
CA PHE A 400 -13.68 -6.59 4.99
C PHE A 400 -12.67 -6.82 3.87
N ALA A 401 -12.15 -8.04 3.77
CA ALA A 401 -11.34 -8.48 2.65
C ALA A 401 -11.52 -9.98 2.44
N ASN A 402 -11.73 -10.40 1.20
CA ASN A 402 -11.81 -11.81 0.79
C ASN A 402 -10.87 -12.13 -0.38
#